data_AF-A0A9Q4L782-F1
#
_entry.id   AF-A0A9Q4L782-F1
#
_cell.length_a   1.000
_cell.length_b   1.000
_cell.length_c   1.000
_cell.angle_alpha   90.00
_cell.angle_beta   90.00
_cell.angle_gamma   90.00
#
_symmetry.space_group_name_H-M   'P 1'
#
loop_
_entity.id
_entity.type
_entity.pdbx_description
1 polymer ?
#
loop_
_entity_poly.entity_id
_entity_poly.type
_entity_poly.pdbx_seq_one_letter_code
_entity_poly.pdbx_strand_id
1 'polypeptide(L)' 'MVLREYFCPGCKTQLEVEAVPPGYPIVFDFRPYIDDFYEDWLGRKAPDK' A
#
# COMPACT_ATOMS: atom_id res chain seq x y z
N MET A 1 -4.08 10.63 20.38
CA MET A 1 -3.39 9.77 19.40
C MET A 1 -3.97 8.38 19.55
N VAL A 2 -4.28 7.71 18.43
CA VAL A 2 -4.73 6.32 18.36
C VAL A 2 -3.75 5.54 17.49
N LEU A 3 -3.55 4.27 17.82
CA LEU A 3 -2.86 3.32 16.96
C LEU A 3 -3.92 2.50 16.22
N ARG A 4 -3.82 2.47 14.89
CA ARG A 4 -4.61 1.55 14.05
C ARG A 4 -3.68 0.52 13.46
N GLU A 5 -3.96 -0.76 13.68
CA GLU A 5 -3.15 -1.88 13.22
C GLU A 5 -3.92 -2.66 12.17
N TYR A 6 -3.33 -2.83 10.99
CA TYR A 6 -3.95 -3.52 9.86
C TYR A 6 -3.35 -4.91 9.72
N PHE A 7 -4.19 -5.94 9.79
CA PHE A 7 -3.76 -7.34 9.72
C PHE A 7 -4.36 -8.06 8.51
N CYS A 8 -3.61 -9.00 7.94
CA CYS A 8 -4.13 -9.92 6.93
C CYS A 8 -5.20 -10.85 7.56
N PRO A 9 -6.42 -10.96 6.99
CA PRO A 9 -7.49 -11.78 7.58
C PRO A 9 -7.22 -13.29 7.53
N GLY A 10 -6.33 -13.75 6.63
CA GLY A 10 -5.98 -15.16 6.51
C GLY A 10 -4.90 -15.59 7.52
N CYS A 11 -3.71 -14.99 7.41
CA CYS A 11 -2.54 -15.42 8.19
C CYS A 11 -2.24 -14.56 9.42
N LYS A 12 -3.01 -13.48 9.67
CA LYS A 12 -2.82 -12.55 10.80
C LYS A 12 -1.48 -11.81 10.82
N THR A 13 -0.76 -11.77 9.70
CA THR A 13 0.43 -10.93 9.57
C THR A 13 0.06 -9.46 9.76
N GLN A 14 0.83 -8.74 10.56
CA GLN A 14 0.70 -7.29 10.72
C GLN A 14 1.27 -6.60 9.48
N LEU A 15 0.42 -5.90 8.74
CA LEU A 15 0.77 -5.29 7.46
C LEU A 15 1.15 -3.81 7.60
N GLU A 16 0.47 -3.08 8.50
CA GLU A 16 0.68 -1.63 8.67
C GLU A 16 0.26 -1.18 10.09
N VAL A 17 0.86 -0.08 10.56
CA VAL A 17 0.49 0.60 11.81
C VAL A 17 0.43 2.11 11.60
N GLU A 18 -0.74 2.70 11.82
CA GLU A 18 -0.92 4.14 11.75
C GLU A 18 -1.01 4.77 13.15
N ALA A 19 -0.18 5.79 13.42
CA ALA A 19 -0.19 6.56 14.66
C ALA A 19 -0.77 7.97 14.42
N VAL A 20 -2.10 8.08 14.46
CA VAL A 20 -2.82 9.30 14.02
C VAL A 20 -3.82 9.81 15.08
N PRO A 21 -4.33 11.05 14.99
CA PRO A 21 -5.43 11.51 15.85
C PRO A 21 -6.73 10.71 15.63
N PRO A 22 -7.64 10.67 16.63
CA PRO A 22 -8.98 10.11 16.43
C PRO A 22 -9.72 10.80 15.27
N GLY A 23 -10.40 10.02 14.43
CA GLY A 23 -11.16 10.55 13.29
C GLY A 23 -10.32 10.91 12.06
N TYR A 24 -8.99 10.76 12.11
CA TYR A 24 -8.14 10.94 10.93
C TYR A 24 -8.52 9.93 9.84
N PRO A 25 -8.59 10.31 8.55
CA PRO A 25 -8.89 9.37 7.47
C PRO A 25 -7.88 8.21 7.41
N ILE A 26 -8.27 7.10 6.80
CA ILE A 26 -7.31 6.03 6.47
C ILE A 26 -6.35 6.55 5.41
N VAL A 27 -5.05 6.31 5.59
CA VAL A 27 -4.04 6.78 4.65
C VAL A 27 -4.00 5.83 3.45
N PHE A 28 -3.92 6.41 2.26
CA PHE A 28 -3.62 5.67 1.04
C PHE A 28 -2.17 5.93 0.68
N ASP A 29 -1.28 5.06 1.17
CA ASP A 29 0.17 5.33 1.21
C ASP A 29 0.82 5.40 -0.17
N PHE A 30 0.38 4.57 -1.10
CA PHE A 30 1.08 4.44 -2.38
C PHE A 30 0.18 4.07 -3.56
N ARG A 31 0.30 4.85 -4.63
CA ARG A 31 -0.18 4.52 -5.98
C ARG A 31 1.00 4.43 -6.93
N PRO A 32 1.52 3.23 -7.23
CA PRO A 32 2.56 3.07 -8.21
C PRO A 32 2.03 3.27 -9.64
N TYR A 33 2.87 3.89 -10.48
CA TYR A 33 2.70 3.89 -11.93
C TYR A 33 3.38 2.64 -12.49
N ILE A 34 2.66 1.52 -12.48
CA ILE A 34 3.22 0.21 -12.85
C ILE A 34 3.64 0.18 -14.32
N ASP A 35 2.84 0.76 -15.22
CA ASP A 35 3.12 0.76 -16.65
C ASP A 35 4.47 1.45 -16.94
N ASP A 36 4.64 2.70 -16.47
CA ASP A 36 5.88 3.47 -16.61
C ASP A 36 7.08 2.77 -15.95
N PHE A 37 6.88 2.18 -14.78
CA PHE A 37 7.95 1.47 -14.08
C PHE A 37 8.47 0.29 -14.90
N TYR A 38 7.60 -0.47 -15.55
CA TYR A 38 8.02 -1.62 -16.35
C TYR A 38 8.55 -1.20 -17.73
N GLU A 39 7.82 -0.34 -18.43
CA GLU A 39 8.11 -0.05 -19.84
C GLU A 39 9.24 0.96 -19.99
N ASP A 40 9.17 2.09 -19.30
CA ASP A 40 10.14 3.18 -19.46
C ASP A 40 11.41 2.93 -18.65
N TRP A 41 11.28 2.41 -17.42
CA TRP A 41 12.42 2.30 -16.51
C TRP A 41 13.13 0.96 -16.64
N LEU A 42 12.37 -0.14 -16.75
CA LEU A 42 12.93 -1.48 -16.86
C LEU A 42 13.07 -1.98 -18.29
N GLY A 43 12.44 -1.32 -19.28
CA GLY A 43 12.45 -1.76 -20.68
C GLY A 43 11.75 -3.10 -20.90
N ARG A 44 10.75 -3.43 -20.07
CA ARG A 44 10.02 -4.70 -20.09
C ARG A 44 8.54 -4.45 -20.28
N LYS A 45 7.85 -5.37 -20.94
CA LYS A 45 6.38 -5.32 -21.00
C LYS A 45 5.80 -5.47 -19.59
N ALA A 46 4.88 -4.59 -19.21
CA ALA A 46 4.13 -4.72 -17.96
C ALA A 46 3.31 -6.03 -17.95
N PRO A 47 3.12 -6.67 -16.79
CA PRO A 47 2.22 -7.82 -16.67
C PRO A 47 0.77 -7.42 -16.99
N ASP A 48 0.03 -8.32 -17.65
CA ASP A 48 -1.38 -8.08 -17.98
C ASP A 48 -2.24 -8.05 -16.67
N LYS A 49 -3.25 -7.17 -16.64
CA LYS A 49 -4.10 -6.90 -15.46
C LYS A 49 -5.04 -8.04 -15.08
#